data_AF-A0A377I097-F1
#
_entry.id   AF-A0A377I097-F1
#
_cell.length_a   1.000
_cell.length_b   1.000
_cell.length_c   1.000
_cell.angle_alpha   90.00
_cell.angle_beta   90.00
_cell.angle_gamma   90.00
#
_symmetry.space_group_name_H-M   'P 1'
#
loop_
_entity.id
_entity.type
_entity.pdbx_description
1 polymer ?
#
loop_
_entity_poly.entity_id
_entity_poly.type
_entity_poly.pdbx_seq_one_letter_code
_entity_poly.pdbx_strand_id
1 'polypeptide(L)'
;MLKMRRANERGHANHGWLKAYHSFSFADYFDRNHMHFSDLRVINEDFVQPTMGFGMHPHKDMEILTYVLEGKIAHKDSMGNVKEFNAGEFQIMSAGSGVYHSEFNPSETDVLHLLQIWIMPNEYGITPRYGQKQFADKEGATLILSPNAEGGSFKVYQEMKLWRYQYGVNQTAEIKLESHRNYWLQVVKGSLTVNGVELNSSDALAVSQETLLELQTASKVEFLLFDLK
;
A
#
# COMPACT_ATOMS: atom_id res chain seq x y z
N MET A 1 -21.92 -3.29 -1.62
CA MET A 1 -21.61 -3.55 -0.20
C MET A 1 -20.35 -2.81 0.22
N LEU A 2 -20.41 -2.11 1.35
CA LEU A 2 -19.29 -1.39 1.95
C LEU A 2 -19.01 -1.95 3.35
N LYS A 3 -17.77 -2.40 3.60
CA LYS A 3 -17.30 -2.86 4.90
C LYS A 3 -16.09 -2.05 5.30
N MET A 4 -16.19 -1.38 6.43
CA MET A 4 -15.16 -0.47 6.89
C MET A 4 -14.16 -1.19 7.81
N ARG A 5 -12.90 -0.78 7.74
CA ARG A 5 -11.78 -1.25 8.56
C ARG A 5 -11.19 -0.04 9.26
N ARG A 6 -11.55 0.17 10.54
CA ARG A 6 -11.05 1.33 11.29
C ARG A 6 -9.56 1.21 11.57
N ALA A 7 -8.86 2.34 11.56
CA ALA A 7 -7.46 2.44 11.93
C ALA A 7 -7.16 1.85 13.31
N ASN A 8 -8.05 2.08 14.29
CA ASN A 8 -7.91 1.65 15.69
C ASN A 8 -8.32 0.19 15.95
N GLU A 9 -8.89 -0.50 14.96
CA GLU A 9 -9.24 -1.92 15.04
C GLU A 9 -8.16 -2.83 14.42
N ARG A 10 -7.14 -2.23 13.81
CA ARG A 10 -6.01 -2.95 13.20
C ARG A 10 -5.21 -3.71 14.24
N GLY A 11 -4.61 -4.82 13.81
CA GLY A 11 -3.58 -5.47 14.61
C GLY A 11 -2.47 -4.47 14.91
N HIS A 12 -1.89 -4.54 16.10
CA HIS A 12 -0.85 -3.60 16.51
C HIS A 12 0.30 -4.36 17.17
N ALA A 13 1.50 -4.07 16.70
CA ALA A 13 2.74 -4.57 17.27
C ALA A 13 3.67 -3.38 17.58
N ASN A 14 4.31 -3.42 18.74
CA ASN A 14 5.32 -2.43 19.12
C ASN A 14 6.53 -3.15 19.71
N HIS A 15 7.63 -3.14 18.95
CA HIS A 15 8.90 -3.77 19.30
C HIS A 15 9.94 -2.74 19.78
N GLY A 16 9.50 -1.54 20.16
CA GLY A 16 10.35 -0.40 20.51
C GLY A 16 10.92 0.30 19.27
N TRP A 17 11.64 -0.43 18.42
CA TRP A 17 12.22 0.12 17.18
C TRP A 17 11.22 0.15 16.01
N LEU A 18 10.22 -0.72 16.03
CA LEU A 18 9.15 -0.82 15.04
C LEU A 18 7.82 -0.69 15.75
N LYS A 19 6.98 0.23 15.27
CA LYS A 19 5.56 0.27 15.57
C LYS A 19 4.80 -0.03 14.28
N ALA A 20 4.03 -1.11 14.26
CA ALA A 20 3.35 -1.62 13.08
C ALA A 20 1.84 -1.74 13.33
N TYR A 21 1.06 -1.36 12.32
CA TYR A 21 -0.39 -1.56 12.29
C TYR A 21 -0.77 -2.45 11.11
N HIS A 22 -1.43 -3.57 11.39
CA HIS A 22 -1.76 -4.61 10.43
C HIS A 22 -3.24 -4.55 10.04
N SER A 23 -3.53 -4.18 8.78
CA SER A 23 -4.90 -4.23 8.27
C SER A 23 -5.44 -5.67 8.19
N PHE A 24 -4.56 -6.63 7.92
CA PHE A 24 -4.85 -8.07 7.83
C PHE A 24 -3.95 -8.89 8.76
N SER A 25 -4.28 -10.16 8.97
CA SER A 25 -3.50 -11.11 9.77
C SER A 25 -2.08 -11.24 9.24
N PHE A 26 -1.10 -10.98 10.10
CA PHE A 26 0.31 -10.92 9.73
C PHE A 26 1.19 -11.19 10.95
N ALA A 27 2.29 -11.92 10.75
CA ALA A 27 3.17 -12.39 11.83
C ALA A 27 2.36 -13.03 12.97
N ASP A 28 2.53 -12.57 14.20
CA ASP A 28 1.83 -13.09 15.39
C ASP A 28 0.40 -12.53 15.54
N TYR A 29 0.01 -11.51 14.77
CA TYR A 29 -1.36 -11.00 14.76
C TYR A 29 -2.26 -11.86 13.88
N PHE A 30 -3.33 -12.39 14.49
CA PHE A 30 -4.32 -13.23 13.83
C PHE A 30 -5.74 -12.72 14.06
N ASP A 31 -6.46 -12.51 12.96
CA ASP A 31 -7.89 -12.26 12.90
C ASP A 31 -8.49 -12.99 11.69
N ARG A 32 -9.25 -14.05 11.98
CA ARG A 32 -9.89 -14.90 10.96
C ARG A 32 -10.79 -14.12 9.99
N ASN A 33 -11.31 -12.96 10.39
CA ASN A 33 -12.20 -12.14 9.56
C ASN A 33 -11.42 -11.16 8.67
N HIS A 34 -10.11 -11.01 8.90
CA HIS A 34 -9.22 -10.09 8.21
C HIS A 34 -7.95 -10.84 7.78
N MET A 35 -8.09 -11.95 7.06
CA MET A 35 -6.93 -12.72 6.57
C MET A 35 -6.25 -12.06 5.36
N HIS A 36 -7.07 -11.55 4.44
CA HIS A 36 -6.72 -10.82 3.22
C HIS A 36 -8.02 -10.25 2.63
N PHE A 37 -7.92 -9.46 1.57
CA PHE A 37 -9.08 -9.01 0.79
C PHE A 37 -8.82 -9.20 -0.71
N SER A 38 -9.56 -10.12 -1.35
CA SER A 38 -9.21 -10.61 -2.69
C SER A 38 -7.72 -10.99 -2.74
N ASP A 39 -6.95 -10.45 -3.68
CA ASP A 39 -5.50 -10.66 -3.83
C ASP A 39 -4.61 -9.80 -2.91
N LEU A 40 -5.19 -8.86 -2.17
CA LEU A 40 -4.46 -7.99 -1.25
C LEU A 40 -4.22 -8.71 0.07
N ARG A 41 -2.97 -9.15 0.29
CA ARG A 41 -2.60 -10.03 1.39
C ARG A 41 -2.14 -9.28 2.64
N VAL A 42 -1.41 -8.18 2.48
CA VAL A 42 -0.86 -7.38 3.58
C VAL A 42 -1.01 -5.90 3.24
N ILE A 43 -1.41 -5.12 4.24
CA ILE A 43 -1.14 -3.68 4.32
C ILE A 43 -0.68 -3.44 5.76
N ASN A 44 0.61 -3.21 5.91
CA ASN A 44 1.21 -2.79 7.16
C ASN A 44 1.53 -1.31 7.08
N GLU A 45 1.15 -0.57 8.12
CA GLU A 45 1.60 0.80 8.32
C GLU A 45 2.68 0.78 9.40
N ASP A 46 3.91 1.07 9.00
CA ASP A 46 5.09 0.86 9.81
C ASP A 46 5.78 2.19 10.12
N PHE A 47 6.16 2.35 11.39
CA PHE A 47 6.98 3.45 11.89
C PHE A 47 8.29 2.86 12.43
N VAL A 48 9.39 3.15 11.74
CA VAL A 48 10.72 2.59 12.00
C VAL A 48 11.62 3.66 12.60
N GLN A 49 12.14 3.40 13.80
CA GLN A 49 13.02 4.32 14.52
C GLN A 49 14.35 4.54 13.78
N PRO A 50 15.05 5.66 14.06
CA PRO A 50 16.33 5.99 13.42
C PRO A 50 17.34 4.84 13.50
N THR A 51 18.11 4.63 12.43
CA THR A 51 19.15 3.58 12.28
C THR A 51 18.67 2.13 12.38
N MET A 52 17.36 1.91 12.56
CA MET A 52 16.78 0.57 12.73
C MET A 52 16.12 0.09 11.44
N GLY A 53 15.84 -1.21 11.36
CA GLY A 53 15.29 -1.81 10.16
C GLY A 53 15.11 -3.31 10.24
N PHE A 54 14.60 -3.85 9.16
CA PHE A 54 14.47 -5.27 8.91
C PHE A 54 15.78 -5.82 8.34
N GLY A 55 16.39 -6.75 9.07
CA GLY A 55 17.56 -7.48 8.60
C GLY A 55 17.27 -8.31 7.34
N MET A 56 18.32 -8.89 6.75
CA MET A 56 18.21 -9.70 5.54
C MET A 56 17.25 -10.89 5.75
N HIS A 57 16.15 -10.95 5.01
CA HIS A 57 15.13 -12.00 5.11
C HIS A 57 14.61 -12.40 3.71
N PRO A 58 14.15 -13.66 3.55
CA PRO A 58 13.66 -14.16 2.26
C PRO A 58 12.21 -13.77 1.99
N HIS A 59 11.91 -13.56 0.71
CA HIS A 59 10.56 -13.60 0.13
C HIS A 59 10.54 -14.51 -1.08
N LYS A 60 9.38 -15.07 -1.37
CA LYS A 60 9.13 -15.90 -2.55
C LYS A 60 7.69 -15.68 -3.00
N ASP A 61 7.46 -15.66 -4.31
CA ASP A 61 6.10 -15.68 -4.88
C ASP A 61 5.15 -14.61 -4.31
N MET A 62 5.65 -13.37 -4.20
CA MET A 62 4.90 -12.21 -3.69
C MET A 62 5.27 -10.94 -4.47
N GLU A 63 4.28 -10.11 -4.79
CA GLU A 63 4.50 -8.72 -5.24
C GLU A 63 4.49 -7.81 -4.00
N ILE A 64 5.61 -7.15 -3.71
CA ILE A 64 5.81 -6.32 -2.51
C ILE A 64 5.97 -4.88 -2.96
N LEU A 65 5.07 -4.01 -2.51
CA LEU A 65 5.09 -2.58 -2.77
C LEU A 65 5.35 -1.82 -1.46
N THR A 66 6.34 -0.93 -1.49
CA THR A 66 6.65 0.02 -0.43
C THR A 66 6.22 1.42 -0.87
N TYR A 67 5.43 2.10 -0.04
CA TYR A 67 5.12 3.52 -0.20
C TYR A 67 5.63 4.32 1.00
N VAL A 68 6.63 5.17 0.80
CA VAL A 68 7.20 5.99 1.88
C VAL A 68 6.35 7.24 2.08
N LEU A 69 5.83 7.42 3.29
CA LEU A 69 4.96 8.54 3.67
C LEU A 69 5.76 9.67 4.31
N GLU A 70 6.75 9.33 5.14
CA GLU A 70 7.65 10.28 5.80
C GLU A 70 9.06 9.67 5.94
N GLY A 71 10.07 10.52 5.91
CA GLY A 71 11.46 10.12 6.05
C GLY A 71 12.04 9.48 4.79
N LYS A 72 12.93 8.52 5.00
CA LYS A 72 13.72 7.86 3.95
C LYS A 72 13.96 6.41 4.33
N ILE A 73 14.08 5.56 3.32
CA ILE A 73 14.39 4.15 3.48
C ILE A 73 15.59 3.77 2.61
N ALA A 74 16.40 2.85 3.11
CA ALA A 74 17.47 2.20 2.39
C ALA A 74 17.13 0.72 2.19
N HIS A 75 17.23 0.26 0.95
CA HIS A 75 16.93 -1.09 0.50
C HIS A 75 18.19 -1.76 -0.03
N LYS A 76 18.37 -3.03 0.31
CA LYS A 76 19.38 -3.91 -0.27
C LYS A 76 18.81 -5.28 -0.54
N ASP A 77 19.09 -5.86 -1.70
CA ASP A 77 18.64 -7.21 -2.05
C ASP A 77 19.72 -8.11 -2.67
N SER A 78 19.39 -9.38 -2.79
CA SER A 78 20.24 -10.42 -3.40
C SER A 78 20.36 -10.32 -4.92
N MET A 79 19.60 -9.44 -5.58
CA MET A 79 19.78 -9.13 -7.01
C MET A 79 20.89 -8.10 -7.23
N GLY A 80 21.45 -7.56 -6.15
CA GLY A 80 22.52 -6.55 -6.18
C GLY A 80 22.02 -5.12 -6.14
N ASN A 81 20.71 -4.88 -5.95
CA ASN A 81 20.21 -3.52 -5.78
C ASN A 81 20.63 -3.00 -4.41
N VAL A 82 21.16 -1.77 -4.40
CA VAL A 82 21.36 -0.96 -3.20
C VAL A 82 20.75 0.41 -3.52
N LYS A 83 19.67 0.75 -2.83
CA LYS A 83 18.83 1.90 -3.17
C LYS A 83 18.42 2.65 -1.93
N GLU A 84 18.22 3.94 -2.11
CA GLU A 84 17.72 4.84 -1.10
C GLU A 84 16.64 5.72 -1.73
N PHE A 85 15.53 5.89 -1.03
CA PHE A 85 14.38 6.65 -1.54
C PHE A 85 13.56 7.28 -0.42
N ASN A 86 12.89 8.38 -0.77
CA ASN A 86 12.33 9.34 0.17
C ASN A 86 10.80 9.31 0.16
N ALA A 87 10.21 10.05 1.10
CA ALA A 87 8.77 10.30 1.14
C ALA A 87 8.20 10.70 -0.23
N GLY A 88 7.06 10.09 -0.59
CA GLY A 88 6.38 10.27 -1.87
C GLY A 88 6.84 9.30 -2.97
N GLU A 89 7.95 8.57 -2.77
CA GLU A 89 8.41 7.56 -3.73
C GLU A 89 7.77 6.19 -3.47
N PHE A 90 7.62 5.43 -4.56
CA PHE A 90 7.16 4.05 -4.53
C PHE A 90 8.26 3.12 -5.01
N GLN A 91 8.32 1.95 -4.39
CA GLN A 91 9.18 0.85 -4.78
C GLN A 91 8.34 -0.43 -4.88
N ILE A 92 8.52 -1.20 -5.95
CA ILE A 92 7.94 -2.53 -6.12
C ILE A 92 9.05 -3.57 -6.30
N MET A 93 8.87 -4.72 -5.67
CA MET A 93 9.72 -5.89 -5.82
C MET A 93 8.84 -7.10 -6.10
N SER A 94 9.13 -7.82 -7.17
CA SER A 94 8.58 -9.15 -7.41
C SER A 94 9.55 -10.18 -6.86
N ALA A 95 9.13 -10.94 -5.85
CA ALA A 95 9.99 -11.95 -5.24
C ALA A 95 10.20 -13.17 -6.13
N GLY A 96 9.17 -13.58 -6.88
CA GLY A 96 9.25 -14.66 -7.87
C GLY A 96 9.90 -15.93 -7.34
N SER A 97 10.90 -16.46 -8.06
CA SER A 97 11.66 -17.66 -7.67
C SER A 97 12.35 -17.56 -6.30
N GLY A 98 12.53 -16.35 -5.77
CA GLY A 98 13.08 -16.06 -4.45
C GLY A 98 14.01 -14.85 -4.46
N VAL A 99 13.90 -14.02 -3.42
CA VAL A 99 14.78 -12.87 -3.18
C VAL A 99 15.04 -12.75 -1.67
N TYR A 100 16.27 -12.40 -1.30
CA TYR A 100 16.57 -11.94 0.05
C TYR A 100 16.71 -10.43 0.02
N HIS A 101 16.11 -9.75 0.99
CA HIS A 101 16.26 -8.30 1.10
C HIS A 101 16.29 -7.81 2.55
N SER A 102 16.78 -6.59 2.72
CA SER A 102 16.80 -5.85 3.98
C SER A 102 16.42 -4.40 3.72
N GLU A 103 15.68 -3.82 4.65
CA GLU A 103 15.18 -2.45 4.58
C GLU A 103 15.45 -1.75 5.92
N PHE A 104 16.08 -0.59 5.90
CA PHE A 104 16.38 0.16 7.13
C PHE A 104 16.12 1.65 6.96
N ASN A 105 15.87 2.31 8.08
CA ASN A 105 15.84 3.76 8.19
C ASN A 105 17.29 4.27 8.26
N PRO A 106 17.82 4.93 7.22
CA PRO A 106 19.20 5.42 7.20
C PRO A 106 19.36 6.72 7.99
N SER A 107 18.28 7.35 8.46
CA SER A 107 18.36 8.57 9.27
C SER A 107 18.88 8.26 10.67
N GLU A 108 19.71 9.16 11.20
CA GLU A 108 20.18 9.12 12.59
C GLU A 108 19.19 9.77 13.55
N THR A 109 18.23 10.55 13.05
CA THR A 109 17.33 11.39 13.87
C THR A 109 15.85 11.17 13.58
N ASP A 110 15.48 10.95 12.32
CA ASP A 110 14.10 11.01 11.87
C ASP A 110 13.47 9.62 11.81
N VAL A 111 12.18 9.53 12.13
CA VAL A 111 11.41 8.28 11.99
C VAL A 111 11.03 8.09 10.51
N LEU A 112 11.09 6.85 10.05
CA LEU A 112 10.56 6.43 8.76
C LEU A 112 9.12 5.96 8.93
N HIS A 113 8.19 6.52 8.16
CA HIS A 113 6.78 6.10 8.11
C HIS A 113 6.46 5.61 6.71
N LEU A 114 5.95 4.39 6.59
CA LEU A 114 5.67 3.77 5.30
C LEU A 114 4.45 2.84 5.33
N LEU A 115 3.96 2.50 4.14
CA LEU A 115 3.08 1.36 3.91
C LEU A 115 3.87 0.22 3.24
N GLN A 116 3.84 -0.96 3.85
CA GLN A 116 4.29 -2.24 3.29
C GLN A 116 3.07 -3.01 2.78
N ILE A 117 2.97 -3.20 1.46
CA ILE A 117 1.78 -3.72 0.79
C ILE A 117 2.16 -4.98 0.02
N TRP A 118 1.48 -6.10 0.31
CA TRP A 118 1.75 -7.38 -0.36
C TRP A 118 0.54 -7.82 -1.16
N ILE A 119 0.79 -8.17 -2.42
CA ILE A 119 -0.21 -8.62 -3.38
C ILE A 119 0.18 -10.02 -3.83
N MET A 120 -0.75 -10.97 -3.70
CA MET A 120 -0.54 -12.33 -4.21
C MET A 120 -0.41 -12.26 -5.73
N PRO A 121 0.65 -12.82 -6.34
CA PRO A 121 0.77 -12.82 -7.79
C PRO A 121 -0.15 -13.87 -8.42
N ASN A 122 -0.49 -13.68 -9.69
CA ASN A 122 -1.17 -14.69 -10.52
C ASN A 122 -0.19 -15.59 -11.29
N GLU A 123 1.11 -15.29 -11.25
CA GLU A 123 2.19 -16.07 -11.85
C GLU A 123 3.28 -16.33 -10.80
N TYR A 124 3.62 -17.61 -10.60
CA TYR A 124 4.62 -18.04 -9.63
C TYR A 124 5.95 -18.38 -10.29
N GLY A 125 7.05 -18.27 -9.54
CA GLY A 125 8.38 -18.63 -10.01
C GLY A 125 8.95 -17.70 -11.08
N ILE A 126 8.35 -16.53 -11.28
CA ILE A 126 8.86 -15.50 -12.20
C ILE A 126 10.28 -15.07 -11.82
N THR A 127 11.01 -14.50 -12.78
CA THR A 127 12.31 -13.89 -12.49
C THR A 127 12.13 -12.74 -11.50
N PRO A 128 12.88 -12.70 -10.37
CA PRO A 128 12.85 -11.59 -9.45
C PRO A 128 13.15 -10.27 -10.14
N ARG A 129 12.43 -9.21 -9.76
CA ARG A 129 12.64 -7.86 -10.32
C ARG A 129 12.40 -6.78 -9.29
N TYR A 130 12.95 -5.61 -9.58
CA TYR A 130 12.86 -4.41 -8.77
C TYR A 130 12.48 -3.20 -9.63
N GLY A 131 11.67 -2.30 -9.09
CA GLY A 131 11.38 -1.00 -9.68
C GLY A 131 11.19 0.05 -8.60
N GLN A 132 11.70 1.26 -8.85
CA GLN A 132 11.54 2.42 -7.97
C GLN A 132 11.36 3.66 -8.83
N LYS A 133 10.44 4.54 -8.44
CA LYS A 133 10.29 5.88 -8.98
C LYS A 133 9.39 6.75 -8.11
N GLN A 134 9.52 8.05 -8.33
CA GLN A 134 8.57 9.04 -7.85
C GLN A 134 7.42 9.21 -8.85
N PHE A 135 6.20 9.30 -8.33
CA PHE A 135 5.06 9.80 -9.10
C PHE A 135 4.80 11.24 -8.69
N ALA A 136 4.64 12.13 -9.67
CA ALA A 136 4.37 13.53 -9.39
C ALA A 136 3.04 13.70 -8.65
N ASP A 137 3.02 14.56 -7.65
CA ASP A 137 1.78 14.98 -7.00
C ASP A 137 0.91 15.75 -7.99
N LYS A 138 -0.34 15.34 -8.10
CA LYS A 138 -1.35 16.02 -8.93
C LYS A 138 -2.73 15.78 -8.36
N GLU A 139 -3.63 16.73 -8.60
CA GLU A 139 -5.05 16.54 -8.30
C GLU A 139 -5.62 15.40 -9.16
N GLY A 140 -6.42 14.53 -8.54
CA GLY A 140 -7.06 13.39 -9.17
C GLY A 140 -6.22 12.11 -9.14
N ALA A 141 -6.42 11.25 -10.15
CA ALA A 141 -5.92 9.88 -10.16
C ALA A 141 -4.53 9.74 -10.78
N THR A 142 -3.66 9.00 -10.12
CA THR A 142 -2.34 8.57 -10.61
C THR A 142 -2.25 7.05 -10.57
N LEU A 143 -2.01 6.40 -11.72
CA LEU A 143 -1.88 4.94 -11.79
C LEU A 143 -0.49 4.51 -11.31
N ILE A 144 -0.45 3.76 -10.22
CA ILE A 144 0.79 3.30 -9.56
C ILE A 144 1.17 1.90 -10.04
N LEU A 145 0.21 0.96 -10.03
CA LEU A 145 0.41 -0.43 -10.49
C LEU A 145 -0.60 -0.78 -11.56
N SER A 146 -0.16 -1.53 -12.57
CA SER A 146 -1.03 -2.16 -13.55
C SER A 146 -0.39 -3.41 -14.17
N PRO A 147 -1.19 -4.32 -14.76
CA PRO A 147 -0.66 -5.58 -15.30
C PRO A 147 0.33 -5.36 -16.46
N ASN A 148 0.11 -4.30 -17.25
CA ASN A 148 0.87 -4.01 -18.46
C ASN A 148 1.79 -2.79 -18.34
N ALA A 149 1.94 -2.24 -17.12
CA ALA A 149 2.68 -1.01 -16.86
C ALA A 149 2.19 0.19 -17.69
N GLU A 150 0.90 0.25 -18.02
CA GLU A 150 0.35 1.35 -18.82
C GLU A 150 0.45 2.70 -18.10
N GLY A 151 0.47 3.79 -18.87
CA GLY A 151 0.49 5.15 -18.32
C GLY A 151 1.72 5.48 -17.47
N GLY A 152 2.81 4.73 -17.63
CA GLY A 152 4.02 4.90 -16.83
C GLY A 152 3.86 4.40 -15.39
N SER A 153 2.93 3.50 -15.12
CA SER A 153 2.82 2.77 -13.84
C SER A 153 3.91 1.69 -13.71
N PHE A 154 4.03 1.03 -12.57
CA PHE A 154 4.82 -0.21 -12.51
C PHE A 154 4.00 -1.39 -13.01
N LYS A 155 4.69 -2.36 -13.60
CA LYS A 155 4.12 -3.69 -13.81
C LYS A 155 3.80 -4.32 -12.44
N VAL A 156 2.70 -5.06 -12.35
CA VAL A 156 2.38 -6.00 -11.26
C VAL A 156 1.94 -7.32 -11.88
N TYR A 157 2.41 -8.46 -11.37
CA TYR A 157 1.99 -9.79 -11.83
C TYR A 157 0.69 -10.22 -11.13
N GLN A 158 -0.37 -9.44 -11.32
CA GLN A 158 -1.73 -9.74 -10.87
C GLN A 158 -2.71 -8.96 -11.74
N GLU A 159 -3.93 -9.47 -11.91
CA GLU A 159 -5.02 -8.78 -12.59
C GLU A 159 -5.64 -7.69 -11.71
N MET A 160 -4.83 -6.68 -11.40
CA MET A 160 -5.21 -5.59 -10.50
C MET A 160 -4.61 -4.25 -10.95
N LYS A 161 -5.23 -3.16 -10.50
CA LYS A 161 -4.66 -1.82 -10.60
C LYS A 161 -4.57 -1.18 -9.22
N LEU A 162 -3.54 -0.37 -9.01
CA LEU A 162 -3.42 0.48 -7.85
C LEU A 162 -3.39 1.93 -8.29
N TRP A 163 -4.30 2.73 -7.76
CA TRP A 163 -4.36 4.17 -8.00
C TRP A 163 -4.05 4.94 -6.72
N ARG A 164 -3.30 6.01 -6.84
CA ARG A 164 -3.20 7.06 -5.83
C ARG A 164 -4.10 8.22 -6.24
N TYR A 165 -5.03 8.57 -5.37
CA TYR A 165 -5.90 9.73 -5.54
C TYR A 165 -5.49 10.82 -4.56
N GLN A 166 -5.42 12.06 -5.06
CA GLN A 166 -5.15 13.24 -4.25
C GLN A 166 -6.23 14.27 -4.57
N TYR A 167 -6.92 14.78 -3.55
CA TYR A 167 -7.93 15.81 -3.71
C TYR A 167 -7.75 16.94 -2.71
N GLY A 168 -8.08 18.15 -3.15
CA GLY A 168 -8.17 19.35 -2.31
C GLY A 168 -9.35 19.32 -1.33
N VAL A 169 -9.56 20.44 -0.64
CA VAL A 169 -10.64 20.64 0.32
C VAL A 169 -11.96 20.91 -0.42
N ASN A 170 -13.09 20.46 0.14
CA ASN A 170 -14.45 20.69 -0.36
C ASN A 170 -14.65 20.25 -1.82
N GLN A 171 -14.01 19.16 -2.21
CA GLN A 171 -14.18 18.55 -3.53
C GLN A 171 -15.26 17.47 -3.49
N THR A 172 -15.91 17.29 -4.64
CA THR A 172 -16.73 16.12 -4.92
C THR A 172 -16.17 15.41 -6.12
N ALA A 173 -16.17 14.08 -6.10
CA ALA A 173 -15.66 13.27 -7.20
C ALA A 173 -16.43 11.96 -7.32
N GLU A 174 -16.45 11.41 -8.52
CA GLU A 174 -17.04 10.11 -8.80
C GLU A 174 -15.98 9.17 -9.36
N ILE A 175 -15.94 7.95 -8.82
CA ILE A 175 -15.12 6.86 -9.35
C ILE A 175 -16.06 5.75 -9.80
N LYS A 176 -16.11 5.51 -11.11
CA LYS A 176 -16.87 4.40 -11.68
C LYS A 176 -16.18 3.08 -11.34
N LEU A 177 -16.98 2.13 -10.88
CA LEU A 177 -16.54 0.79 -10.52
C LEU A 177 -17.23 -0.25 -11.41
N GLU A 178 -16.59 -1.41 -11.51
CA GLU A 178 -17.17 -2.59 -12.11
C GLU A 178 -17.71 -3.49 -11.00
N SER A 179 -19.02 -3.74 -10.98
CA SER A 179 -19.69 -4.43 -9.87
C SER A 179 -19.25 -5.87 -9.62
N HIS A 180 -18.61 -6.50 -10.61
CA HIS A 180 -18.06 -7.84 -10.50
C HIS A 180 -16.64 -7.87 -9.88
N ARG A 181 -16.01 -6.71 -9.70
CA ARG A 181 -14.68 -6.54 -9.12
C ARG A 181 -14.78 -6.11 -7.65
N ASN A 182 -13.66 -6.25 -6.94
CA ASN A 182 -13.53 -5.86 -5.55
C ASN A 182 -12.61 -4.66 -5.42
N TYR A 183 -12.92 -3.72 -4.52
CA TYR A 183 -12.08 -2.55 -4.30
C TYR A 183 -11.71 -2.38 -2.84
N TRP A 184 -10.45 -2.01 -2.59
CA TRP A 184 -9.99 -1.59 -1.27
C TRP A 184 -9.58 -0.12 -1.35
N LEU A 185 -10.24 0.73 -0.59
CA LEU A 185 -9.84 2.13 -0.42
C LEU A 185 -9.08 2.25 0.89
N GLN A 186 -7.82 2.67 0.86
CA GLN A 186 -6.99 2.94 2.03
C GLN A 186 -6.73 4.44 2.12
N VAL A 187 -7.23 5.10 3.17
CA VAL A 187 -6.91 6.52 3.40
C VAL A 187 -5.47 6.61 3.89
N VAL A 188 -4.65 7.40 3.19
CA VAL A 188 -3.25 7.65 3.55
C VAL A 188 -3.17 8.82 4.51
N LYS A 189 -3.82 9.94 4.17
CA LYS A 189 -3.90 11.15 5.02
C LYS A 189 -5.15 11.96 4.71
N GLY A 190 -5.60 12.74 5.68
CA GLY A 190 -6.82 13.54 5.58
C GLY A 190 -8.07 12.74 5.92
N SER A 191 -9.21 13.26 5.47
CA SER A 191 -10.53 12.68 5.69
C SER A 191 -11.43 12.88 4.47
N LEU A 192 -12.30 11.91 4.22
CA LEU A 192 -13.29 11.94 3.15
C LEU A 192 -14.53 11.12 3.53
N THR A 193 -15.64 11.44 2.90
CA THR A 193 -16.86 10.64 2.93
C THR A 193 -17.00 9.90 1.61
N VAL A 194 -17.31 8.60 1.67
CA VAL A 194 -17.52 7.74 0.51
C VAL A 194 -18.89 7.08 0.62
N ASN A 195 -19.81 7.40 -0.29
CA ASN A 195 -21.20 6.91 -0.27
C ASN A 195 -21.85 7.06 1.13
N GLY A 196 -21.61 8.20 1.79
CA GLY A 196 -22.12 8.49 3.15
C GLY A 196 -21.30 7.92 4.31
N VAL A 197 -20.24 7.14 4.06
CA VAL A 197 -19.34 6.59 5.09
C VAL A 197 -18.14 7.52 5.29
N GLU A 198 -17.99 8.05 6.50
CA GLU A 198 -16.84 8.88 6.87
C GLU A 198 -15.60 8.03 7.17
N LEU A 199 -14.48 8.37 6.52
CA LEU A 199 -13.18 7.73 6.66
C LEU A 199 -12.13 8.79 7.04
N ASN A 200 -11.31 8.45 8.02
CA ASN A 200 -10.18 9.26 8.46
C ASN A 200 -8.85 8.62 8.07
N SER A 201 -7.75 9.30 8.38
CA SER A 201 -6.41 8.79 8.08
C SER A 201 -6.21 7.39 8.64
N SER A 202 -5.64 6.52 7.81
CA SER A 202 -5.43 5.09 8.08
C SER A 202 -6.69 4.21 8.16
N ASP A 203 -7.91 4.78 8.09
CA ASP A 203 -9.13 3.97 7.86
C ASP A 203 -9.11 3.39 6.44
N ALA A 204 -9.84 2.28 6.26
CA ALA A 204 -10.05 1.69 4.97
C ALA A 204 -11.51 1.24 4.74
N LEU A 205 -11.86 1.07 3.47
CA LEU A 205 -13.16 0.63 3.02
C LEU A 205 -13.00 -0.51 2.00
N ALA A 206 -13.45 -1.69 2.37
CA ALA A 206 -13.65 -2.81 1.46
C ALA A 206 -14.99 -2.62 0.74
N VAL A 207 -14.95 -2.66 -0.59
CA VAL A 207 -16.06 -2.37 -1.49
C VAL A 207 -16.25 -3.57 -2.42
N SER A 208 -17.48 -4.04 -2.57
CA SER A 208 -17.84 -5.14 -3.47
C SER A 208 -19.27 -4.92 -3.96
N GLN A 209 -19.62 -5.37 -5.17
CA GLN A 209 -20.98 -5.21 -5.72
C GLN A 209 -21.47 -3.74 -5.74
N GLU A 210 -20.56 -2.80 -6.03
CA GLU A 210 -20.87 -1.39 -6.22
C GLU A 210 -20.45 -0.97 -7.62
N THR A 211 -21.14 0.03 -8.18
CA THR A 211 -20.81 0.58 -9.51
C THR A 211 -20.24 2.00 -9.46
N LEU A 212 -20.28 2.63 -8.28
CA LEU A 212 -19.89 4.03 -8.10
C LEU A 212 -19.41 4.28 -6.67
N LEU A 213 -18.30 5.01 -6.56
CA LEU A 213 -17.92 5.72 -5.33
C LEU A 213 -18.14 7.21 -5.53
N GLU A 214 -19.05 7.77 -4.75
CA GLU A 214 -19.27 9.20 -4.58
C GLU A 214 -18.42 9.69 -3.41
N LEU A 215 -17.48 10.56 -3.71
CA LEU A 215 -16.49 11.09 -2.77
C LEU A 215 -16.85 12.53 -2.40
N GLN A 216 -16.70 12.86 -1.12
CA GLN A 216 -16.75 14.24 -0.62
C GLN A 216 -15.58 14.47 0.31
N THR A 217 -14.81 15.53 0.10
CA THR A 217 -13.61 15.81 0.90
C THR A 217 -13.84 16.98 1.84
N ALA A 218 -13.65 16.76 3.15
CA ALA A 218 -13.71 17.84 4.15
C ALA A 218 -12.33 18.48 4.39
N SER A 219 -11.26 17.79 3.97
CA SER A 219 -9.87 18.24 4.07
C SER A 219 -9.10 17.82 2.82
N LYS A 220 -7.84 18.27 2.68
CA LYS A 220 -6.96 17.72 1.65
C LYS A 220 -6.76 16.23 1.98
N VAL A 221 -7.04 15.37 1.01
CA VAL A 221 -7.00 13.92 1.22
C VAL A 221 -6.09 13.26 0.20
N GLU A 222 -5.43 12.20 0.64
CA GLU A 222 -4.77 11.25 -0.23
C GLU A 222 -5.21 9.85 0.17
N PHE A 223 -5.59 9.04 -0.81
CA PHE A 223 -5.96 7.65 -0.60
C PHE A 223 -5.47 6.77 -1.73
N LEU A 224 -5.29 5.50 -1.42
CA LEU A 224 -5.02 4.45 -2.39
C LEU A 224 -6.32 3.72 -2.71
N LEU A 225 -6.57 3.45 -4.00
CA LEU A 225 -7.66 2.60 -4.45
C LEU A 225 -7.07 1.40 -5.18
N PHE A 226 -7.25 0.23 -4.56
CA PHE A 226 -6.93 -1.05 -5.16
C PHE A 226 -8.15 -1.54 -5.92
N ASP A 227 -7.98 -1.79 -7.21
CA ASP A 227 -8.95 -2.42 -8.08
C ASP A 227 -8.51 -3.88 -8.26
N LEU A 228 -9.25 -4.80 -7.65
CA LEU A 228 -8.91 -6.21 -7.46
C LEU A 228 -9.97 -7.09 -8.16
N LYS A 229 -9.58 -8.33 -8.48
CA LYS A 229 -10.53 -9.32 -9.01
C LYS A 229 -11.59 -9.70 -7.98
#